data_AF-A0A4R8V961-F1
#
_entry.id   AF-A0A4R8V961-F1
#
_cell.length_a   1.000
_cell.length_b   1.000
_cell.length_c   1.000
_cell.angle_alpha   90.00
_cell.angle_beta   90.00
_cell.angle_gamma   90.00
#
_symmetry.space_group_name_H-M   'P 1'
#
loop_
_entity.id
_entity.type
_entity.pdbx_description
1 polymer ?
#
loop_
_entity_poly.entity_id
_entity_poly.type
_entity_poly.pdbx_seq_one_letter_code
_entity_poly.pdbx_strand_id
1 'polypeptide(L)'
;MLTSRTRLSAIALAGALILSGGLLTACSPSGPGSGPAPIMQDHSAMHMESPASQSAQSALYGEMRELWADHMQWTYATVKDFFHNQEALPDTLNRLLQNQVFLGDAIGTYYGDDAGHALTKLLTEHIQLAVPVLTAAKAGDDAGLKAGLDDWYANAQAIADFLTAANPQSWPAGTTSEMMKAHIDTTVAYSVDLLTGDYKKSIADYDIAFHHMMDMADALSAGIVAQFPDRF
;
A
#
# COMPACT_ATOMS: atom_id res chain seq x y z
N MET A 1 -42.47 -16.67 -17.03
CA MET A 1 -41.38 -17.64 -16.84
C MET A 1 -40.23 -17.27 -17.76
N LEU A 2 -39.11 -16.85 -17.18
CA LEU A 2 -37.69 -17.03 -17.58
C LEU A 2 -36.89 -15.79 -17.13
N THR A 3 -36.38 -15.85 -15.91
CA THR A 3 -35.30 -15.00 -15.41
C THR A 3 -33.97 -15.65 -15.83
N SER A 4 -33.25 -15.02 -16.76
CA SER A 4 -31.87 -15.41 -17.06
C SER A 4 -30.95 -14.68 -16.08
N ARG A 5 -30.41 -15.43 -15.11
CA ARG A 5 -29.33 -14.96 -14.22
C ARG A 5 -28.02 -15.48 -14.80
N THR A 6 -27.28 -14.60 -15.48
CA THR A 6 -25.92 -14.86 -15.93
C THR A 6 -25.01 -14.93 -14.70
N ARG A 7 -24.37 -16.07 -14.47
CA ARG A 7 -23.41 -16.27 -13.37
C ARG A 7 -22.02 -15.85 -13.86
N LEU A 8 -21.50 -14.75 -13.33
CA LEU A 8 -20.08 -14.41 -13.42
C LEU A 8 -19.31 -15.39 -12.52
N SER A 9 -18.34 -16.09 -13.10
CA SER A 9 -17.52 -17.08 -12.41
C SER A 9 -16.26 -16.41 -11.86
N ALA A 10 -16.10 -16.42 -10.53
CA ALA A 10 -14.87 -16.00 -9.87
C ALA A 10 -13.84 -17.14 -9.92
N ILE A 11 -12.62 -16.83 -10.36
CA ILE A 11 -11.47 -17.74 -10.35
C ILE A 11 -10.70 -17.51 -9.05
N ALA A 12 -10.60 -18.54 -8.21
CA ALA A 12 -9.77 -18.55 -7.01
C ALA A 12 -8.43 -19.22 -7.31
N LEU A 13 -7.31 -18.57 -6.95
CA LEU A 13 -5.98 -19.19 -6.90
C LEU A 13 -5.55 -19.29 -5.44
N ALA A 14 -5.18 -20.49 -5.01
CA ALA A 14 -4.74 -20.81 -3.66
C ALA A 14 -3.45 -21.65 -3.69
N GLY A 15 -2.61 -21.43 -2.66
CA GLY A 15 -1.59 -22.37 -2.17
C GLY A 15 -0.15 -22.06 -2.62
N ALA A 16 0.90 -22.22 -1.81
CA ALA A 16 1.02 -22.85 -0.49
C ALA A 16 2.34 -22.46 0.20
N LEU A 17 2.29 -22.34 1.53
CA LEU A 17 3.43 -22.30 2.45
C LEU A 17 4.07 -23.69 2.58
N ILE A 18 5.41 -23.78 2.60
CA ILE A 18 6.12 -24.94 3.17
C ILE A 18 7.22 -24.44 4.12
N LEU A 19 6.98 -24.66 5.41
CA LEU A 19 7.96 -24.65 6.49
C LEU A 19 8.67 -26.02 6.53
N SER A 20 9.99 -26.03 6.67
CA SER A 20 10.70 -27.18 7.23
C SER A 20 11.93 -26.73 8.01
N GLY A 21 11.96 -27.10 9.29
CA GLY A 21 13.12 -26.95 10.18
C GLY A 21 14.04 -28.16 10.13
N GLY A 22 15.22 -28.04 10.74
CA GLY A 22 16.17 -29.13 10.89
C GLY A 22 17.37 -28.76 11.77
N LEU A 23 17.55 -29.52 12.84
CA LEU A 23 18.37 -29.29 14.03
C LEU A 23 19.85 -29.69 13.86
N LEU A 24 20.72 -28.93 14.55
CA LEU A 24 21.97 -29.27 15.25
C LEU A 24 22.64 -30.64 15.04
N THR A 25 23.97 -30.65 14.86
CA THR A 25 24.90 -31.47 15.67
C THR A 25 26.37 -31.02 15.50
N ALA A 26 27.07 -30.97 16.62
CA ALA A 26 28.47 -30.58 16.78
C ALA A 26 29.40 -31.81 16.83
N CYS A 27 30.69 -31.62 16.53
CA CYS A 27 31.83 -32.25 17.23
C CYS A 27 33.17 -31.72 16.69
N SER A 28 34.01 -31.18 17.59
CA SER A 28 35.45 -30.91 17.38
C SER A 28 36.30 -32.10 17.90
N PRO A 29 37.60 -32.18 17.54
CA PRO A 29 38.61 -31.85 18.57
C PRO A 29 39.92 -31.18 18.08
N SER A 30 40.38 -30.24 18.91
CA SER A 30 41.71 -29.97 19.50
C SER A 30 43.04 -30.24 18.75
N GLY A 31 43.89 -29.19 18.66
CA GLY A 31 45.36 -29.23 18.50
C GLY A 31 46.01 -27.84 18.75
N PRO A 32 47.29 -27.72 19.18
CA PRO A 32 47.69 -26.80 20.25
C PRO A 32 48.46 -25.52 19.85
N GLY A 33 48.26 -24.46 20.65
CA GLY A 33 49.33 -23.65 21.27
C GLY A 33 50.04 -22.55 20.46
N SER A 34 49.71 -21.29 20.75
CA SER A 34 50.62 -20.13 20.77
C SER A 34 49.96 -18.95 21.50
N GLY A 35 50.69 -18.30 22.42
CA GLY A 35 50.19 -17.25 23.33
C GLY A 35 49.83 -15.91 22.66
N PRO A 36 49.23 -14.97 23.42
CA PRO A 36 48.38 -13.92 22.87
C PRO A 36 49.17 -12.71 22.34
N ALA A 37 48.96 -12.37 21.08
CA ALA A 37 49.14 -11.01 20.59
C ALA A 37 47.90 -10.17 20.97
N PRO A 38 48.03 -8.85 21.20
CA PRO A 38 46.90 -8.03 21.60
C PRO A 38 45.87 -8.02 20.48
N ILE A 39 44.67 -8.53 20.77
CA ILE A 39 43.50 -8.38 19.91
C ILE A 39 43.16 -6.89 19.93
N MET A 40 43.52 -6.19 18.86
CA MET A 40 42.84 -4.95 18.51
C MET A 40 41.42 -5.37 18.18
N GLN A 41 40.53 -5.27 19.17
CA GLN A 41 39.10 -5.37 18.95
C GLN A 41 38.75 -4.21 18.02
N ASP A 42 38.73 -4.49 16.73
CA ASP A 42 37.91 -3.72 15.81
C ASP A 42 36.46 -4.03 16.20
N HIS A 43 35.99 -3.28 17.19
CA HIS A 43 34.57 -3.07 17.38
C HIS A 43 34.10 -2.31 16.14
N SER A 44 33.85 -3.06 15.06
CA SER A 44 32.79 -2.72 14.14
C SER A 44 31.56 -2.51 15.02
N ALA A 45 31.32 -1.26 15.40
CA ALA A 45 30.12 -0.86 16.07
C ALA A 45 28.99 -1.24 15.13
N MET A 46 28.28 -2.33 15.44
CA MET A 46 26.89 -2.39 15.06
C MET A 46 26.30 -1.10 15.64
N HIS A 47 26.01 -0.13 14.77
CA HIS A 47 25.37 1.11 15.16
C HIS A 47 24.09 0.74 15.91
N MET A 48 24.15 0.72 17.25
CA MET A 48 22.95 0.67 18.05
C MET A 48 22.34 2.05 17.94
N GLU A 49 21.24 2.13 17.19
CA GLU A 49 20.39 3.31 17.13
C GLU A 49 20.03 3.76 18.54
N SER A 50 20.08 5.08 18.75
CA SER A 50 19.74 5.68 20.04
C SER A 50 18.26 5.44 20.38
N PRO A 51 17.85 5.35 21.66
CA PRO A 51 16.43 5.26 22.03
C PRO A 51 15.55 6.39 21.44
N ALA A 52 16.13 7.57 21.20
CA ALA A 52 15.43 8.68 20.52
C ALA A 52 15.21 8.42 19.01
N SER A 53 16.18 7.79 18.34
CA SER A 53 16.12 7.39 16.93
C SER A 53 15.02 6.35 16.69
N GLN A 54 15.01 5.30 17.51
CA GLN A 54 13.99 4.25 17.47
C GLN A 54 12.57 4.79 17.74
N SER A 55 12.45 5.87 18.52
CA SER A 55 11.16 6.53 18.77
C SER A 55 10.67 7.35 17.56
N ALA A 56 11.56 8.02 16.83
CA ALA A 56 11.22 8.78 15.63
C ALA A 56 10.82 7.86 14.47
N GLN A 57 11.53 6.75 14.29
CA GLN A 57 11.17 5.74 13.29
C GLN A 57 9.80 5.14 13.59
N SER A 58 9.57 4.73 14.84
CA SER A 58 8.28 4.17 15.24
C SER A 58 7.12 5.17 15.04
N ALA A 59 7.36 6.47 15.26
CA ALA A 59 6.38 7.51 15.02
C ALA A 59 6.04 7.64 13.53
N LEU A 60 7.04 7.67 12.63
CA LEU A 60 6.80 7.72 11.18
C LEU A 60 5.96 6.51 10.71
N TYR A 61 6.33 5.29 11.12
CA TYR A 61 5.58 4.09 10.71
C TYR A 61 4.14 4.13 11.24
N GLY A 62 3.94 4.63 12.47
CA GLY A 62 2.61 4.82 13.05
C GLY A 62 1.77 5.80 12.23
N GLU A 63 2.32 6.99 11.94
CA GLU A 63 1.66 8.03 11.16
C GLU A 63 1.32 7.57 9.74
N MET A 64 2.28 6.96 9.03
CA MET A 64 2.06 6.47 7.67
C MET A 64 1.00 5.37 7.63
N ARG A 65 1.04 4.41 8.57
CA ARG A 65 0.00 3.38 8.66
C ARG A 65 -1.36 3.96 8.98
N GLU A 66 -1.45 4.96 9.86
CA GLU A 66 -2.72 5.65 10.15
C GLU A 66 -3.29 6.31 8.90
N LEU A 67 -2.48 7.08 8.16
CA LEU A 67 -2.92 7.77 6.95
C LEU A 67 -3.38 6.81 5.84
N TRP A 68 -2.64 5.71 5.62
CA TRP A 68 -3.00 4.71 4.62
C TRP A 68 -4.16 3.80 5.07
N ALA A 69 -4.32 3.57 6.37
CA ALA A 69 -5.50 2.90 6.92
C ALA A 69 -6.75 3.76 6.75
N ASP A 70 -6.64 5.06 7.03
CA ASP A 70 -7.70 6.03 6.76
C ASP A 70 -8.07 6.04 5.27
N HIS A 71 -7.08 6.07 4.38
CA HIS A 71 -7.31 5.98 2.93
C HIS A 71 -8.20 4.78 2.59
N MET A 72 -7.87 3.59 3.11
CA MET A 72 -8.65 2.37 2.85
C MET A 72 -10.04 2.42 3.47
N GLN A 73 -10.16 2.86 4.73
CA GLN A 73 -11.43 2.96 5.41
C GLN A 73 -12.40 3.88 4.65
N TRP A 74 -11.92 5.06 4.26
CA TRP A 74 -12.75 6.05 3.57
C TRP A 74 -13.02 5.65 2.13
N THR A 75 -12.10 4.97 1.45
CA THR A 75 -12.38 4.39 0.11
C THR A 75 -13.48 3.35 0.17
N TYR A 76 -13.40 2.38 1.10
CA TYR A 76 -14.44 1.37 1.26
C TYR A 76 -15.80 1.99 1.60
N ALA A 77 -15.83 2.97 2.52
CA ALA A 77 -17.04 3.70 2.86
C ALA A 77 -17.64 4.45 1.65
N THR A 78 -16.82 5.18 0.90
CA THR A 78 -17.24 5.91 -0.30
C THR A 78 -17.76 4.97 -1.39
N VAL A 79 -17.08 3.85 -1.68
CA VAL A 79 -17.55 2.88 -2.68
C VAL A 79 -18.89 2.26 -2.25
N LYS A 80 -19.03 1.90 -0.97
CA LYS A 80 -20.27 1.37 -0.43
C LYS A 80 -21.42 2.38 -0.54
N ASP A 81 -21.18 3.64 -0.17
CA ASP A 81 -22.18 4.71 -0.26
C ASP A 81 -22.53 5.05 -1.70
N PHE A 82 -21.55 5.02 -2.61
CA PHE A 82 -21.77 5.21 -4.04
C PHE A 82 -22.80 4.22 -4.60
N PHE A 83 -22.71 2.95 -4.19
CA PHE A 83 -23.66 1.94 -4.63
C PHE A 83 -24.99 1.97 -3.89
N HIS A 84 -24.97 2.21 -2.58
CA HIS A 84 -26.08 1.86 -1.68
C HIS A 84 -26.61 3.00 -0.81
N ASN A 85 -25.95 4.16 -0.75
CA ASN A 85 -26.33 5.27 0.12
C ASN A 85 -25.87 6.64 -0.42
N GLN A 86 -26.54 7.12 -1.47
CA GLN A 86 -26.18 8.38 -2.14
C GLN A 86 -26.31 9.63 -1.24
N GLU A 87 -27.07 9.55 -0.15
CA GLU A 87 -27.21 10.66 0.82
C GLU A 87 -25.92 10.89 1.61
N ALA A 88 -25.21 9.82 1.99
CA ALA A 88 -23.94 9.90 2.74
C ALA A 88 -22.70 10.06 1.84
N LEU A 89 -22.80 9.73 0.55
CA LEU A 89 -21.68 9.76 -0.40
C LEU A 89 -20.88 11.09 -0.39
N PRO A 90 -21.51 12.29 -0.37
CA PRO A 90 -20.73 13.53 -0.36
C PRO A 90 -19.80 13.65 0.85
N ASP A 91 -20.25 13.23 2.03
CA ASP A 91 -19.48 13.37 3.26
C ASP A 91 -18.34 12.35 3.33
N THR A 92 -18.58 11.10 2.93
CA THR A 92 -17.52 10.07 2.88
C THR A 92 -16.49 10.40 1.82
N LEU A 93 -16.90 10.86 0.63
CA LEU A 93 -15.98 11.30 -0.42
C LEU A 93 -15.16 12.51 0.02
N ASN A 94 -15.76 13.52 0.68
CA ASN A 94 -15.02 14.68 1.17
C ASN A 94 -13.95 14.28 2.19
N ARG A 95 -14.25 13.34 3.09
CA ARG A 95 -13.28 12.83 4.07
C ARG A 95 -12.15 12.03 3.41
N LEU A 96 -12.45 11.26 2.36
CA LEU A 96 -11.46 10.58 1.55
C LEU A 96 -10.55 11.56 0.81
N LEU A 97 -11.11 12.60 0.19
CA LEU A 97 -10.33 13.63 -0.50
C LEU A 97 -9.42 14.42 0.46
N GLN A 98 -9.90 14.70 1.67
CA GLN A 98 -9.09 15.34 2.71
C GLN A 98 -7.87 14.49 3.10
N ASN A 99 -8.03 13.16 3.16
CA ASN A 99 -6.91 12.26 3.45
C ASN A 99 -5.79 12.34 2.39
N GLN A 100 -6.10 12.67 1.13
CA GLN A 100 -5.07 12.81 0.09
C GLN A 100 -4.18 14.03 0.32
N VAL A 101 -4.72 15.09 0.94
CA VAL A 101 -3.94 16.25 1.39
C VAL A 101 -2.99 15.85 2.52
N PHE A 102 -3.48 15.11 3.52
CA PHE A 102 -2.65 14.66 4.63
C PHE A 102 -1.52 13.73 4.18
N LEU A 103 -1.77 12.84 3.21
CA LEU A 103 -0.73 12.01 2.61
C LEU A 103 0.33 12.85 1.89
N GLY A 104 -0.08 13.88 1.15
CA GLY A 104 0.86 14.81 0.52
C GLY A 104 1.67 15.61 1.54
N ASP A 105 1.04 16.11 2.61
CA ASP A 105 1.72 16.86 3.69
C ASP A 105 2.77 15.99 4.40
N ALA A 106 2.44 14.72 4.68
CA ALA A 106 3.36 13.75 5.29
C ALA A 106 4.60 13.52 4.42
N ILE A 107 4.43 13.35 3.11
CA ILE A 107 5.55 13.24 2.16
C ILE A 107 6.31 14.58 2.03
N GLY A 108 5.59 15.71 2.00
CA GLY A 108 6.16 17.05 1.92
C GLY A 108 7.12 17.38 3.07
N THR A 109 6.89 16.82 4.26
CA THR A 109 7.80 16.96 5.42
C THR A 109 9.24 16.53 5.12
N TYR A 110 9.43 15.59 4.19
CA TYR A 110 10.74 15.04 3.82
C TYR A 110 11.24 15.56 2.47
N TYR A 111 10.35 15.71 1.50
CA TYR A 111 10.71 16.06 0.11
C TYR A 111 10.40 17.51 -0.27
N GLY A 112 9.87 18.31 0.66
CA GLY A 112 9.51 19.72 0.46
C GLY A 112 8.07 19.93 -0.03
N ASP A 113 7.56 21.14 0.18
CA ASP A 113 6.17 21.52 -0.09
C ASP A 113 5.74 21.25 -1.53
N ASP A 114 6.61 21.51 -2.52
CA ASP A 114 6.31 21.26 -3.93
C ASP A 114 6.04 19.77 -4.22
N ALA A 115 6.81 18.88 -3.58
CA ALA A 115 6.61 17.43 -3.70
C ALA A 115 5.30 17.01 -3.02
N GLY A 116 5.01 17.55 -1.83
CA GLY A 116 3.75 17.30 -1.13
C GLY A 116 2.53 17.71 -1.94
N HIS A 117 2.54 18.92 -2.50
CA HIS A 117 1.46 19.40 -3.38
C HIS A 117 1.30 18.58 -4.66
N ALA A 118 2.42 18.16 -5.27
CA ALA A 118 2.40 17.31 -6.47
C ALA A 118 1.76 15.96 -6.17
N LEU A 119 2.11 15.32 -5.04
CA LEU A 119 1.51 14.06 -4.63
C LEU A 119 0.03 14.20 -4.28
N THR A 120 -0.36 15.24 -3.52
CA THR A 120 -1.76 15.53 -3.22
C THR A 120 -2.60 15.61 -4.49
N LYS A 121 -2.09 16.27 -5.54
CA LYS A 121 -2.78 16.39 -6.83
C LYS A 121 -2.96 15.01 -7.49
N LEU A 122 -1.88 14.22 -7.56
CA LEU A 122 -1.93 12.89 -8.18
C LEU A 122 -2.90 11.95 -7.45
N LEU A 123 -2.88 11.95 -6.12
CA LEU A 123 -3.78 11.15 -5.27
C LEU A 123 -5.23 11.64 -5.35
N THR A 124 -5.45 12.95 -5.40
CA THR A 124 -6.81 13.51 -5.60
C THR A 124 -7.40 13.06 -6.94
N GLU A 125 -6.60 13.12 -8.01
CA GLU A 125 -6.97 12.62 -9.33
C GLU A 125 -7.24 11.10 -9.29
N HIS A 126 -6.43 10.34 -8.56
CA HIS A 126 -6.63 8.89 -8.35
C HIS A 126 -8.02 8.57 -7.80
N ILE A 127 -8.46 9.28 -6.76
CA ILE A 127 -9.80 9.10 -6.17
C ILE A 127 -10.90 9.48 -7.17
N GLN A 128 -10.71 10.55 -7.94
CA GLN A 128 -11.69 11.01 -8.92
C GLN A 128 -11.84 10.05 -10.11
N LEU A 129 -10.74 9.41 -10.55
CA LEU A 129 -10.73 8.44 -11.65
C LEU A 129 -11.44 7.12 -11.30
N ALA A 130 -11.65 6.82 -10.01
CA ALA A 130 -12.49 5.70 -9.61
C ALA A 130 -13.98 5.91 -9.97
N VAL A 131 -14.47 7.16 -10.06
CA VAL A 131 -15.89 7.45 -10.28
C VAL A 131 -16.40 6.94 -11.65
N PRO A 132 -15.73 7.21 -12.79
CA PRO A 132 -16.08 6.62 -14.07
C PRO A 132 -16.11 5.09 -14.05
N VAL A 133 -15.15 4.45 -13.37
CA VAL A 133 -15.06 2.99 -13.22
C VAL A 133 -16.30 2.44 -12.50
N LEU A 134 -16.62 2.98 -11.33
CA LEU A 134 -17.80 2.56 -10.55
C LEU A 134 -19.11 2.83 -11.29
N THR A 135 -19.19 3.94 -12.03
CA THR A 135 -20.35 4.31 -12.83
C THR A 135 -20.57 3.33 -13.98
N ALA A 136 -19.52 3.03 -14.75
CA ALA A 136 -19.60 2.11 -15.88
C ALA A 136 -19.90 0.68 -15.42
N ALA A 137 -19.27 0.24 -14.32
CA ALA A 137 -19.57 -1.06 -13.71
C ALA A 137 -21.04 -1.18 -13.30
N LYS A 138 -21.59 -0.15 -12.63
CA LYS A 138 -23.01 -0.11 -12.25
C LYS A 138 -23.96 -0.14 -13.44
N ALA A 139 -23.56 0.45 -14.57
CA ALA A 139 -24.34 0.49 -15.80
C ALA A 139 -24.20 -0.78 -16.66
N GLY A 140 -23.24 -1.67 -16.36
CA GLY A 140 -22.89 -2.79 -17.24
C GLY A 140 -22.27 -2.33 -18.56
N ASP A 141 -21.58 -1.20 -18.56
CA ASP A 141 -20.88 -0.65 -19.72
C ASP A 141 -19.43 -1.16 -19.75
N ASP A 142 -19.22 -2.29 -20.43
CA ASP A 142 -17.89 -2.91 -20.52
C ASP A 142 -16.85 -2.02 -21.22
N ALA A 143 -17.28 -1.22 -22.21
CA ALA A 143 -16.37 -0.34 -22.95
C ALA A 143 -15.96 0.85 -22.08
N GLY A 144 -16.92 1.49 -21.40
CA GLY A 144 -16.65 2.55 -20.43
C GLY A 144 -15.83 2.06 -19.24
N LEU A 145 -16.09 0.84 -18.75
CA LEU A 145 -15.34 0.23 -17.66
C LEU A 145 -13.87 0.03 -18.06
N LYS A 146 -13.63 -0.51 -19.25
CA LYS A 146 -12.27 -0.67 -19.76
C LYS A 146 -11.55 0.69 -19.87
N ALA A 147 -12.19 1.68 -20.46
CA ALA A 147 -11.59 3.01 -20.62
C ALA A 147 -11.26 3.65 -19.26
N GLY A 148 -12.20 3.61 -18.31
CA GLY A 148 -11.97 4.14 -16.97
C GLY A 148 -10.85 3.41 -16.22
N LEU A 149 -10.76 2.08 -16.35
CA LEU A 149 -9.65 1.32 -15.76
C LEU A 149 -8.32 1.68 -16.40
N ASP A 150 -8.26 1.81 -17.73
CA ASP A 150 -7.03 2.22 -18.43
C ASP A 150 -6.54 3.60 -17.93
N ASP A 151 -7.44 4.57 -17.77
CA ASP A 151 -7.11 5.89 -17.22
C ASP A 151 -6.66 5.80 -15.75
N TRP A 152 -7.33 4.98 -14.94
CA TRP A 152 -6.99 4.82 -13.52
C TRP A 152 -5.62 4.16 -13.32
N TYR A 153 -5.30 3.12 -14.10
CA TYR A 153 -3.96 2.51 -14.11
C TYR A 153 -2.88 3.47 -14.63
N ALA A 154 -3.21 4.34 -15.59
CA ALA A 154 -2.26 5.36 -16.06
C ALA A 154 -1.92 6.37 -14.95
N ASN A 155 -2.91 6.81 -14.15
CA ASN A 155 -2.65 7.65 -12.99
C ASN A 155 -1.86 6.89 -11.89
N ALA A 156 -2.16 5.62 -11.64
CA ALA A 156 -1.37 4.79 -10.72
C ALA A 156 0.10 4.68 -11.16
N GLN A 157 0.36 4.55 -12.46
CA GLN A 157 1.72 4.60 -13.00
C GLN A 157 2.36 5.97 -12.77
N ALA A 158 1.63 7.08 -12.96
CA ALA A 158 2.16 8.42 -12.71
C ALA A 158 2.53 8.64 -11.22
N ILE A 159 1.75 8.09 -10.29
CA ILE A 159 2.08 8.09 -8.85
C ILE A 159 3.36 7.27 -8.60
N ALA A 160 3.45 6.08 -9.19
CA ALA A 160 4.62 5.22 -9.04
C ALA A 160 5.89 5.88 -9.59
N ASP A 161 5.81 6.54 -10.75
CA ASP A 161 6.90 7.28 -11.36
C ASP A 161 7.33 8.46 -10.48
N PHE A 162 6.37 9.20 -9.92
CA PHE A 162 6.63 10.31 -9.00
C PHE A 162 7.40 9.85 -7.75
N LEU A 163 6.91 8.79 -7.09
CA LEU A 163 7.56 8.22 -5.91
C LEU A 163 8.96 7.70 -6.26
N THR A 164 9.08 6.92 -7.34
CA THR A 164 10.36 6.39 -7.81
C THR A 164 11.37 7.51 -8.10
N ALA A 165 10.94 8.62 -8.70
CA ALA A 165 11.82 9.76 -8.96
C ALA A 165 12.35 10.41 -7.67
N ALA A 166 11.54 10.43 -6.60
CA ALA A 166 11.92 10.99 -5.31
C ALA A 166 12.96 10.11 -4.57
N ASN A 167 12.83 8.79 -4.66
CA ASN A 167 13.69 7.84 -3.95
C ASN A 167 13.91 6.53 -4.75
N PRO A 168 14.69 6.56 -5.84
CA PRO A 168 14.79 5.42 -6.76
C PRO A 168 15.53 4.21 -6.16
N GLN A 169 16.31 4.42 -5.09
CA GLN A 169 17.02 3.33 -4.42
C GLN A 169 16.07 2.51 -3.53
N SER A 170 15.12 3.16 -2.86
CA SER A 170 14.20 2.50 -1.94
C SER A 170 12.87 2.13 -2.60
N TRP A 171 12.45 2.89 -3.61
CA TRP A 171 11.18 2.71 -4.33
C TRP A 171 11.45 2.50 -5.83
N PRO A 172 12.05 1.38 -6.23
CA PRO A 172 12.39 1.15 -7.63
C PRO A 172 11.14 1.00 -8.51
N ALA A 173 11.21 1.49 -9.74
CA ALA A 173 10.08 1.60 -10.67
C ALA A 173 9.20 0.35 -10.75
N GLY A 174 9.81 -0.82 -10.95
CA GLY A 174 9.07 -2.09 -11.08
C GLY A 174 8.23 -2.40 -9.84
N THR A 175 8.83 -2.36 -8.66
CA THR A 175 8.14 -2.62 -7.38
C THR A 175 7.05 -1.58 -7.12
N THR A 176 7.35 -0.29 -7.30
CA THR A 176 6.38 0.78 -7.03
C THR A 176 5.18 0.72 -7.98
N SER A 177 5.41 0.45 -9.27
CA SER A 177 4.34 0.25 -10.26
C SER A 177 3.46 -0.95 -9.93
N GLU A 178 4.05 -2.10 -9.60
CA GLU A 178 3.30 -3.30 -9.21
C GLU A 178 2.48 -3.06 -7.94
N MET A 179 3.05 -2.35 -6.97
CA MET A 179 2.38 -1.98 -5.73
C MET A 179 1.15 -1.10 -5.96
N MET A 180 1.25 -0.08 -6.82
CA MET A 180 0.11 0.78 -7.18
C MET A 180 -0.93 0.04 -8.03
N LYS A 181 -0.50 -0.84 -8.94
CA LYS A 181 -1.41 -1.68 -9.73
C LYS A 181 -2.21 -2.63 -8.83
N ALA A 182 -1.54 -3.30 -7.90
CA ALA A 182 -2.18 -4.23 -6.97
C ALA A 182 -3.21 -3.53 -6.06
N HIS A 183 -2.97 -2.26 -5.70
CA HIS A 183 -3.95 -1.46 -4.97
C HIS A 183 -5.26 -1.27 -5.77
N ILE A 184 -5.17 -0.92 -7.07
CA ILE A 184 -6.35 -0.86 -7.94
C ILE A 184 -7.01 -2.25 -8.05
N ASP A 185 -6.24 -3.30 -8.33
CA ASP A 185 -6.78 -4.65 -8.54
C ASP A 185 -7.61 -5.14 -7.34
N THR A 186 -7.07 -4.96 -6.13
CA THR A 186 -7.74 -5.35 -4.87
C THR A 186 -8.92 -4.43 -4.54
N THR A 187 -8.84 -3.15 -4.89
CA THR A 187 -9.96 -2.21 -4.75
C THR A 187 -11.13 -2.57 -5.66
N VAL A 188 -10.85 -2.93 -6.92
CA VAL A 188 -11.87 -3.41 -7.87
C VAL A 188 -12.54 -4.68 -7.35
N ALA A 189 -11.78 -5.60 -6.75
CA ALA A 189 -12.31 -6.88 -6.25
C ALA A 189 -13.43 -6.68 -5.22
N TYR A 190 -13.18 -5.93 -4.13
CA TYR A 190 -14.24 -5.68 -3.14
C TYR A 190 -15.35 -4.78 -3.70
N SER A 191 -15.05 -3.88 -4.65
CA SER A 191 -16.05 -3.01 -5.27
C SER A 191 -17.06 -3.79 -6.10
N VAL A 192 -16.63 -4.83 -6.82
CA VAL A 192 -17.52 -5.75 -7.55
C VAL A 192 -18.42 -6.52 -6.60
N ASP A 193 -17.88 -6.98 -5.47
CA ASP A 193 -18.68 -7.67 -4.45
C ASP A 193 -19.72 -6.74 -3.81
N LEU A 194 -19.35 -5.48 -3.51
CA LEU A 194 -20.28 -4.46 -3.05
C LEU A 194 -21.39 -4.20 -4.08
N LEU A 195 -21.03 -4.04 -5.36
CA LEU A 195 -21.98 -3.80 -6.44
C LEU A 195 -22.99 -4.94 -6.58
N THR A 196 -22.53 -6.18 -6.45
CA THR A 196 -23.38 -7.39 -6.58
C THR A 196 -24.10 -7.78 -5.28
N GLY A 197 -23.80 -7.11 -4.17
CA GLY A 197 -24.42 -7.34 -2.86
C GLY A 197 -23.84 -8.53 -2.09
N ASP A 198 -22.69 -9.07 -2.49
CA ASP A 198 -21.98 -10.11 -1.72
C ASP A 198 -21.12 -9.47 -0.62
N TYR A 199 -21.78 -8.92 0.40
CA TYR A 199 -21.11 -8.21 1.48
C TYR A 199 -20.11 -9.08 2.26
N LYS A 200 -20.35 -10.39 2.34
CA LYS A 200 -19.42 -11.30 3.03
C LYS A 200 -18.11 -11.40 2.25
N LYS A 201 -18.18 -11.57 0.93
CA LYS A 201 -17.00 -11.63 0.08
C LYS A 201 -16.31 -10.27 0.02
N SER A 202 -17.08 -9.18 -0.08
CA SER A 202 -16.56 -7.82 -0.04
C SER A 202 -15.70 -7.52 1.20
N ILE A 203 -16.10 -8.00 2.39
CA ILE A 203 -15.32 -7.80 3.61
C ILE A 203 -14.01 -8.59 3.54
N ALA A 204 -14.05 -9.84 3.06
CA ALA A 204 -12.84 -10.66 2.91
C ALA A 204 -11.86 -10.06 1.88
N ASP A 205 -12.37 -9.55 0.76
CA ASP A 205 -11.54 -8.89 -0.26
C ASP A 205 -11.03 -7.52 0.23
N TYR A 206 -11.79 -6.81 1.06
CA TYR A 206 -11.31 -5.60 1.73
C TYR A 206 -10.15 -5.91 2.68
N ASP A 207 -10.20 -7.01 3.45
CA ASP A 207 -9.08 -7.38 4.35
C ASP A 207 -7.80 -7.63 3.56
N ILE A 208 -7.89 -8.20 2.34
CA ILE A 208 -6.74 -8.36 1.44
C ILE A 208 -6.23 -7.00 0.98
N ALA A 209 -7.12 -6.12 0.52
CA ALA A 209 -6.76 -4.77 0.08
C ALA A 209 -6.12 -3.94 1.21
N PHE A 210 -6.64 -4.08 2.43
CA PHE A 210 -6.14 -3.39 3.62
C PHE A 210 -4.71 -3.85 3.96
N HIS A 211 -4.45 -5.16 3.99
CA HIS A 211 -3.10 -5.67 4.23
C HIS A 211 -2.10 -5.19 3.17
N HIS A 212 -2.48 -5.21 1.89
CA HIS A 212 -1.66 -4.65 0.81
C HIS A 212 -1.29 -3.17 1.06
N MET A 213 -2.24 -2.38 1.56
CA MET A 213 -1.96 -0.97 1.89
C MET A 213 -1.09 -0.78 3.14
N MET A 214 -1.13 -1.71 4.10
CA MET A 214 -0.18 -1.68 5.22
C MET A 214 1.24 -1.99 4.75
N ASP A 215 1.40 -2.95 3.83
CA ASP A 215 2.70 -3.24 3.22
C ASP A 215 3.22 -2.05 2.40
N MET A 216 2.34 -1.35 1.67
CA MET A 216 2.68 -0.10 0.99
C MET A 216 3.12 0.98 1.97
N ALA A 217 2.38 1.19 3.06
CA ALA A 217 2.72 2.18 4.09
C ALA A 217 4.11 1.90 4.70
N ASP A 218 4.42 0.64 4.97
CA ASP A 218 5.71 0.23 5.50
C ASP A 218 6.84 0.40 4.49
N ALA A 219 6.62 0.04 3.22
CA ALA A 219 7.62 0.21 2.16
C ALA A 219 7.97 1.70 1.94
N LEU A 220 6.96 2.58 1.99
CA LEU A 220 7.17 4.03 1.92
C LEU A 220 7.92 4.52 3.17
N SER A 221 7.49 4.13 4.36
CA SER A 221 8.17 4.51 5.60
C SER A 221 9.64 4.07 5.62
N ALA A 222 9.92 2.82 5.23
CA ALA A 222 11.27 2.28 5.14
C ALA A 222 12.15 3.08 4.17
N GLY A 223 11.61 3.48 3.01
CA GLY A 223 12.37 4.28 2.06
C GLY A 223 12.69 5.69 2.56
N ILE A 224 11.77 6.33 3.28
CA ILE A 224 12.02 7.63 3.92
C ILE A 224 13.15 7.50 4.96
N VAL A 225 13.09 6.50 5.83
CA VAL A 225 14.15 6.26 6.83
C VAL A 225 15.50 6.03 6.16
N ALA A 226 15.54 5.20 5.11
CA ALA A 226 16.77 4.89 4.40
C ALA A 226 17.40 6.11 3.71
N GLN A 227 16.59 7.05 3.19
CA GLN A 227 17.09 8.24 2.50
C GLN A 227 17.46 9.38 3.46
N PHE A 228 16.84 9.46 4.63
CA PHE A 228 17.05 10.52 5.62
C PHE A 228 17.51 9.98 6.98
N PRO A 229 18.63 9.23 7.05
CA PRO A 229 19.07 8.59 8.30
C PRO A 229 19.38 9.59 9.41
N ASP A 230 19.79 10.82 9.09
CA ASP A 230 20.05 11.85 10.12
C ASP A 230 18.77 12.32 10.86
N ARG A 231 17.58 11.98 10.35
CA ARG A 231 16.28 12.28 10.99
C ARG A 231 15.76 11.12 11.83
N PHE A 232 16.36 9.94 11.71
CA PHE A 232 15.95 8.71 12.37
C PHE A 232 17.16 8.10 13.06
#